data_AF-A0A2N1RNJ6-F1
#
_entry.id   AF-A0A2N1RNJ6-F1
#
_cell.length_a   1.000
_cell.length_b   1.000
_cell.length_c   1.000
_cell.angle_alpha   90.00
_cell.angle_beta   90.00
_cell.angle_gamma   90.00
#
_symmetry.space_group_name_H-M   'P 1'
#
loop_
_entity.id
_entity.type
_entity.pdbx_description
1 polymer ?
#
loop_
_entity_poly.entity_id
_entity_poly.type
_entity_poly.pdbx_seq_one_letter_code
_entity_poly.pdbx_strand_id
1 'polypeptide(L)'
;SLIVPFMAVFYIIGGLIIIVMNITMLPEAIAYIFKAAFAGHEPVAGGFAGATVAQAIRFGVARGVFSNEAGLGSAPIAAAAAKTDHPVRQALVSMTGTFLDTIVVCSVTGLVLAITGVWQEANTGFTGAALTTAAFTKSLGQPGAWVVSIGIILFAYSTILGWAYYGEKCAEYLFGTKIIIPYRYLWVVFVAIGATVKLSFVWDFADTMNGLMAIPNLIDFH
;
A
#
# COMPACT_ATOMS: atom_id res chain seq x y z
N SER A 1 7.61 -9.70 16.00
CA SER A 1 6.19 -9.97 15.64
C SER A 1 6.18 -11.04 14.57
N LEU A 2 5.55 -12.21 14.80
CA LEU A 2 5.48 -13.32 13.83
C LEU A 2 4.44 -13.09 12.72
N ILE A 3 3.57 -12.09 12.91
CA ILE A 3 2.45 -11.77 12.02
C ILE A 3 2.94 -11.24 10.67
N VAL A 4 3.89 -10.30 10.68
CA VAL A 4 4.36 -9.62 9.45
C VAL A 4 5.05 -10.58 8.47
N PRO A 5 5.97 -11.46 8.89
CA PRO A 5 6.53 -12.45 7.97
C PRO A 5 5.48 -13.43 7.44
N PHE A 6 4.56 -13.87 8.31
CA PHE A 6 3.51 -14.80 7.91
C PHE A 6 2.56 -14.18 6.88
N MET A 7 2.05 -12.97 7.11
CA MET A 7 1.10 -12.33 6.20
C MET A 7 1.72 -12.04 4.83
N ALA A 8 2.98 -11.60 4.80
CA ALA A 8 3.70 -11.33 3.56
C ALA A 8 3.92 -12.63 2.76
N VAL A 9 4.47 -13.67 3.40
CA VAL A 9 4.74 -14.96 2.74
C VAL A 9 3.44 -15.61 2.25
N PHE A 10 2.40 -15.62 3.07
CA PHE A 10 1.09 -16.17 2.72
C PHE A 10 0.50 -15.48 1.47
N TYR A 11 0.51 -14.15 1.46
CA TYR A 11 -0.04 -13.38 0.34
C TYR A 11 0.81 -13.51 -0.93
N ILE A 12 2.15 -13.44 -0.80
CA ILE A 12 3.09 -13.59 -1.92
C ILE A 12 2.95 -14.97 -2.55
N ILE A 13 2.89 -16.05 -1.76
CA ILE A 13 2.71 -17.41 -2.29
C ILE A 13 1.41 -17.49 -3.11
N GLY A 14 0.30 -16.95 -2.60
CA GLY A 14 -0.96 -16.94 -3.33
C GLY A 14 -0.86 -16.22 -4.68
N GLY A 15 -0.20 -15.06 -4.72
CA GLY A 15 0.02 -14.32 -5.97
C GLY A 15 1.00 -15.01 -6.92
N LEU A 16 2.08 -15.60 -6.40
CA LEU A 16 3.05 -16.35 -7.20
C LEU A 16 2.43 -17.59 -7.84
N ILE A 17 1.55 -18.31 -7.12
CA ILE A 17 0.80 -19.44 -7.70
C ILE A 17 0.00 -18.97 -8.91
N ILE A 18 -0.71 -17.83 -8.82
CA ILE A 18 -1.45 -17.26 -9.94
C ILE A 18 -0.54 -16.91 -11.11
N ILE A 19 0.59 -16.25 -10.83
CA ILE A 19 1.57 -15.87 -11.87
C ILE A 19 2.12 -17.11 -12.58
N VAL A 20 2.49 -18.16 -11.83
CA VAL A 20 3.02 -19.41 -12.40
C VAL A 20 1.96 -20.15 -13.21
N MET A 21 0.71 -20.21 -12.74
CA MET A 21 -0.40 -20.82 -13.48
C MET A 21 -0.69 -20.11 -14.81
N ASN A 22 -0.38 -18.81 -14.90
CA ASN A 22 -0.65 -17.97 -16.07
C ASN A 22 0.66 -17.43 -16.68
N ILE A 23 1.75 -18.20 -16.59
CA ILE A 23 3.10 -17.74 -16.94
C ILE A 23 3.22 -17.27 -18.40
N THR A 24 2.40 -17.84 -19.29
CA THR A 24 2.34 -17.46 -20.71
C THR A 24 1.84 -16.03 -20.92
N MET A 25 1.03 -15.51 -20.00
CA MET A 25 0.49 -14.14 -20.04
C MET A 25 1.42 -13.13 -19.37
N LEU A 26 2.42 -13.58 -18.61
CA LEU A 26 3.32 -12.69 -17.87
C LEU A 26 4.08 -11.69 -18.77
N PRO A 27 4.65 -12.08 -19.93
CA PRO A 27 5.33 -11.13 -20.80
C PRO A 27 4.40 -10.04 -21.33
N GLU A 28 3.16 -10.40 -21.68
CA GLU A 28 2.15 -9.46 -22.16
C GLU A 28 1.71 -8.50 -21.05
N ALA A 29 1.48 -9.00 -19.84
CA ALA A 29 1.13 -8.19 -18.67
C ALA A 29 2.22 -7.16 -18.34
N ILE A 30 3.49 -7.56 -18.36
CA ILE A 30 4.63 -6.64 -18.14
C ILE A 30 4.69 -5.62 -19.27
N ALA A 31 4.64 -6.05 -20.53
CA ALA A 31 4.67 -5.15 -21.67
C ALA A 31 3.51 -4.13 -21.62
N TYR A 32 2.33 -4.56 -21.18
CA TYR A 32 1.17 -3.70 -20.98
C TYR A 32 1.43 -2.63 -19.91
N ILE A 33 1.97 -3.01 -18.73
CA ILE A 33 2.29 -2.05 -17.66
C ILE A 33 3.23 -0.96 -18.17
N PHE A 34 4.30 -1.34 -18.87
CA PHE A 34 5.25 -0.37 -19.44
C PHE A 34 4.61 0.50 -20.52
N LYS A 35 3.84 -0.08 -21.45
CA LYS A 35 3.14 0.70 -22.48
C LYS A 35 2.16 1.70 -21.86
N ALA A 36 1.35 1.27 -20.91
CA ALA A 36 0.39 2.12 -20.23
C ALA A 36 1.08 3.26 -19.46
N ALA A 37 2.21 2.99 -18.81
CA ALA A 37 2.95 3.96 -18.02
C ALA A 37 3.65 5.04 -18.87
N PHE A 38 4.17 4.68 -20.06
CA PHE A 38 5.02 5.59 -20.85
C PHE A 38 4.35 6.12 -22.13
N ALA A 39 3.40 5.39 -22.71
CA ALA A 39 2.75 5.75 -23.97
C ALA A 39 1.25 6.11 -23.82
N GLY A 40 0.65 5.87 -22.65
CA GLY A 40 -0.79 6.05 -22.43
C GLY A 40 -1.62 4.93 -23.07
N HIS A 41 -2.94 4.92 -22.86
CA HIS A 41 -3.84 4.05 -23.63
C HIS A 41 -4.07 4.62 -25.03
N GLU A 42 -4.33 3.74 -26.01
CA GLU A 42 -4.53 4.16 -27.40
C GLU A 42 -5.52 5.34 -27.48
N PRO A 43 -5.15 6.42 -28.21
CA PRO A 43 -5.94 7.64 -28.22
C PRO A 43 -7.20 7.44 -29.06
N VAL A 44 -8.37 7.41 -28.42
CA VAL A 44 -9.64 7.48 -29.15
C VAL A 44 -9.84 8.86 -29.83
N ALA A 45 -9.14 9.92 -29.41
CA ALA A 45 -9.00 11.16 -30.17
C ALA A 45 -7.90 12.05 -29.55
N GLY A 46 -7.27 12.90 -30.37
CA GLY A 46 -6.11 13.72 -30.08
C GLY A 46 -6.00 14.32 -28.66
N GLY A 47 -4.80 14.20 -28.07
CA GLY A 47 -4.41 14.86 -26.83
C GLY A 47 -4.50 14.03 -25.54
N PHE A 48 -5.14 12.85 -25.55
CA PHE A 48 -5.40 12.07 -24.33
C PHE A 48 -4.27 11.15 -23.85
N ALA A 49 -3.28 10.81 -24.69
CA ALA A 49 -2.18 9.94 -24.27
C ALA A 49 -1.32 10.58 -23.15
N GLY A 50 -1.00 11.89 -23.26
CA GLY A 50 -0.26 12.60 -22.21
C GLY A 50 -1.04 12.75 -20.90
N ALA A 51 -2.35 12.96 -20.96
CA ALA A 51 -3.22 13.05 -19.79
C ALA A 51 -3.33 11.70 -19.04
N THR A 52 -3.39 10.59 -19.78
CA THR A 52 -3.42 9.23 -19.19
C THR A 52 -2.08 8.86 -18.56
N VAL A 53 -0.95 9.22 -19.17
CA VAL A 53 0.39 9.07 -18.57
C VAL A 53 0.53 9.91 -17.29
N ALA A 54 0.14 11.18 -17.33
CA ALA A 54 0.18 12.05 -16.16
C ALA A 54 -0.69 11.52 -15.01
N GLN A 55 -1.86 10.96 -15.32
CA GLN A 55 -2.70 10.27 -14.33
C GLN A 55 -2.04 9.01 -13.78
N ALA A 56 -1.46 8.16 -14.64
CA ALA A 56 -0.75 6.96 -14.21
C ALA A 56 0.40 7.29 -13.26
N ILE A 57 1.20 8.32 -13.57
CA ILE A 57 2.26 8.80 -12.69
C ILE A 57 1.68 9.35 -11.39
N ARG A 58 0.67 10.22 -11.46
CA ARG A 58 0.06 10.83 -10.26
C ARG A 58 -0.49 9.76 -9.32
N PHE A 59 -1.31 8.83 -9.81
CA PHE A 59 -1.89 7.78 -8.98
C PHE A 59 -0.84 6.76 -8.54
N GLY A 60 0.11 6.41 -9.40
CA GLY A 60 1.22 5.51 -9.08
C GLY A 60 2.10 6.07 -7.95
N VAL A 61 2.49 7.34 -8.04
CA VAL A 61 3.27 8.02 -6.99
C VAL A 61 2.44 8.17 -5.72
N ALA A 62 1.20 8.67 -5.81
CA ALA A 62 0.36 8.88 -4.63
C ALA A 62 0.08 7.58 -3.86
N ARG A 63 -0.31 6.50 -4.57
CA ARG A 63 -0.55 5.20 -3.93
C ARG A 63 0.76 4.52 -3.51
N GLY A 64 1.85 4.70 -4.26
CA GLY A 64 3.16 4.16 -3.91
C GLY A 64 3.72 4.75 -2.63
N VAL A 65 3.71 6.08 -2.49
CA VAL A 65 4.10 6.79 -1.27
C VAL A 65 3.21 6.42 -0.10
N PHE A 66 1.90 6.23 -0.32
CA PHE A 66 1.00 5.74 0.72
C PHE A 66 1.37 4.33 1.21
N SER A 67 1.82 3.45 0.30
CA SER A 67 2.15 2.06 0.63
C SER A 67 3.47 1.94 1.40
N ASN A 68 4.53 2.59 0.90
CA ASN A 68 5.88 2.44 1.44
C ASN A 68 6.32 3.55 2.40
N GLU A 69 5.48 4.56 2.59
CA GLU A 69 5.71 5.70 3.49
C GLU A 69 6.99 6.50 3.16
N ALA A 70 7.49 6.41 1.93
CA ALA A 70 8.70 7.09 1.50
C ALA A 70 8.50 8.62 1.57
N GLY A 71 9.39 9.30 2.29
CA GLY A 71 9.36 10.76 2.45
C GLY A 71 8.35 11.26 3.48
N LEU A 72 7.54 10.40 4.11
CA LEU A 72 6.55 10.82 5.13
C LEU A 72 7.17 11.07 6.52
N GLY A 73 8.36 10.52 6.80
CA GLY A 73 9.04 10.68 8.10
C GLY A 73 8.48 9.80 9.23
N SER A 74 7.49 8.94 8.95
CA SER A 74 6.88 8.01 9.91
C SER A 74 7.76 6.79 10.23
N ALA A 75 8.31 6.14 9.20
CA ALA A 75 9.10 4.91 9.37
C ALA A 75 10.31 5.04 10.34
N PRO A 76 11.05 6.18 10.38
CA PRO A 76 12.10 6.40 11.38
C PRO A 76 11.63 6.33 12.84
N ILE A 77 10.36 6.63 13.15
CA ILE A 77 9.81 6.53 14.51
C ILE A 77 9.87 5.09 15.02
N ALA A 78 9.57 4.11 14.14
CA ALA A 78 9.72 2.70 14.43
C ALA A 78 11.19 2.32 14.61
N ALA A 79 12.04 2.80 13.70
CA ALA A 79 13.46 2.50 13.68
C ALA A 79 14.18 3.00 14.95
N ALA A 80 13.75 4.14 15.50
CA ALA A 80 14.29 4.70 16.75
C ALA A 80 14.07 3.80 17.98
N ALA A 81 13.06 2.93 17.95
CA ALA A 81 12.81 1.98 19.03
C ALA A 81 13.64 0.69 18.93
N ALA A 82 14.37 0.49 17.82
CA ALA A 82 15.16 -0.71 17.60
C ALA A 82 16.44 -0.69 18.45
N LYS A 83 16.79 -1.84 19.03
CA LYS A 83 18.08 -2.03 19.69
C LYS A 83 19.16 -2.20 18.62
N THR A 84 19.80 -1.09 18.25
CA THR A 84 20.89 -1.05 17.29
C THR A 84 22.14 -0.46 17.92
N ASP A 85 23.30 -0.94 17.50
CA ASP A 85 24.63 -0.43 17.85
C ASP A 85 25.04 0.78 17.00
N HIS A 86 24.49 0.89 15.79
CA HIS A 86 24.83 1.96 14.86
C HIS A 86 23.61 2.42 14.04
N PRO A 87 23.40 3.73 13.84
CA PRO A 87 22.23 4.25 13.12
C PRO A 87 22.15 3.74 11.67
N VAL A 88 23.29 3.67 10.97
CA VAL A 88 23.35 3.16 9.58
C VAL A 88 22.83 1.72 9.47
N ARG A 89 23.13 0.87 10.45
CA ARG A 89 22.67 -0.52 10.44
C ARG A 89 21.15 -0.60 10.49
N GLN A 90 20.54 0.19 11.37
CA GLN A 90 19.10 0.25 11.49
C GLN A 90 18.45 0.94 10.28
N ALA A 91 19.10 1.94 9.69
CA ALA A 91 18.64 2.57 8.46
C ALA A 91 18.61 1.58 7.29
N LEU A 92 19.64 0.74 7.13
CA LEU A 92 19.67 -0.32 6.11
C LEU A 92 18.53 -1.33 6.31
N VAL A 93 18.26 -1.73 7.56
CA VAL A 93 17.11 -2.59 7.88
C VAL A 93 15.80 -1.89 7.54
N SER A 94 15.63 -0.63 7.93
CA SER A 94 14.42 0.15 7.66
C SER A 94 14.15 0.31 6.16
N MET A 95 15.20 0.50 5.35
CA MET A 95 15.09 0.64 3.89
C MET A 95 14.58 -0.65 3.21
N THR A 96 14.79 -1.83 3.82
CA THR A 96 14.21 -3.08 3.29
C THR A 96 12.68 -3.08 3.31
N GLY A 97 12.05 -2.27 4.17
CA GLY A 97 10.60 -2.13 4.23
C GLY A 97 10.01 -1.68 2.89
N THR A 98 10.55 -0.61 2.29
CA THR A 98 10.12 -0.10 0.98
C THR A 98 10.31 -1.14 -0.14
N PHE A 99 11.40 -1.90 -0.11
CA PHE A 99 11.64 -2.97 -1.08
C PHE A 99 10.61 -4.09 -0.95
N LEU A 100 10.40 -4.61 0.27
CA LEU A 100 9.46 -5.70 0.52
C LEU A 100 8.02 -5.28 0.21
N ASP A 101 7.64 -4.05 0.58
CA ASP A 101 6.30 -3.54 0.32
C ASP A 101 6.07 -3.34 -1.19
N THR A 102 6.81 -2.43 -1.83
CA THR A 102 6.51 -2.00 -3.20
C THR A 102 7.03 -2.98 -4.26
N ILE A 103 8.30 -3.39 -4.16
CA ILE A 103 8.95 -4.19 -5.20
C ILE A 103 8.50 -5.65 -5.13
N VAL A 104 8.20 -6.18 -3.94
CA VAL A 104 7.75 -7.56 -3.79
C VAL A 104 6.23 -7.64 -3.72
N VAL A 105 5.60 -7.13 -2.65
CA VAL A 105 4.17 -7.35 -2.41
C VAL A 105 3.30 -6.61 -3.43
N CYS A 106 3.45 -5.29 -3.60
CA CYS A 106 2.63 -4.51 -4.53
C CYS A 106 2.84 -4.93 -5.98
N SER A 107 4.06 -5.28 -6.36
CA SER A 107 4.36 -5.76 -7.72
C SER A 107 3.69 -7.10 -8.01
N VAL A 108 3.70 -8.04 -7.05
CA VAL A 108 2.93 -9.29 -7.19
C VAL A 108 1.43 -9.00 -7.35
N THR A 109 0.86 -8.11 -6.53
CA THR A 109 -0.55 -7.70 -6.66
C THR A 109 -0.85 -7.09 -8.04
N GLY A 110 -0.01 -6.17 -8.49
CA GLY A 110 -0.14 -5.50 -9.78
C GLY A 110 -0.05 -6.47 -10.96
N LEU A 111 0.88 -7.43 -10.91
CA LEU A 111 1.01 -8.48 -11.91
C LEU A 111 -0.20 -9.41 -11.94
N VAL A 112 -0.73 -9.81 -10.77
CA VAL A 112 -1.97 -10.61 -10.71
C VAL A 112 -3.13 -9.84 -11.33
N LEU A 113 -3.29 -8.55 -11.03
CA LEU A 113 -4.31 -7.71 -11.67
C LEU A 113 -4.12 -7.64 -13.19
N ALA A 114 -2.90 -7.39 -13.66
CA ALA A 114 -2.59 -7.29 -15.09
C ALA A 114 -2.86 -8.60 -15.84
N ILE A 115 -2.42 -9.74 -15.28
CA ILE A 115 -2.60 -11.08 -15.85
C ILE A 115 -4.09 -11.47 -15.89
N THR A 116 -4.83 -11.24 -14.81
CA THR A 116 -6.23 -11.65 -14.73
C THR A 116 -7.17 -10.77 -15.57
N GLY A 117 -6.75 -9.54 -15.87
CA GLY A 117 -7.50 -8.60 -16.71
C GLY A 117 -8.82 -8.12 -16.09
N VAL A 118 -9.09 -8.43 -14.81
CA VAL A 118 -10.37 -8.07 -14.17
C VAL A 118 -10.63 -6.57 -14.09
N TRP A 119 -9.56 -5.77 -14.19
CA TRP A 119 -9.65 -4.30 -14.21
C TRP A 119 -10.19 -3.77 -15.55
N GLN A 120 -10.18 -4.57 -16.63
CA GLN A 120 -10.74 -4.22 -17.94
C GLN A 120 -12.23 -4.56 -18.07
N GLU A 121 -12.75 -5.40 -17.19
CA GLU A 121 -14.14 -5.86 -17.25
C GLU A 121 -15.06 -4.67 -16.94
N ALA A 122 -15.57 -4.04 -18.01
CA ALA A 122 -16.50 -2.92 -17.92
C ALA A 122 -17.73 -3.33 -17.11
N ASN A 123 -18.08 -2.53 -16.08
CA ASN A 123 -19.24 -2.66 -15.18
C ASN A 123 -19.12 -3.51 -13.90
N THR A 124 -17.93 -3.92 -13.44
CA THR A 124 -17.87 -4.62 -12.14
C THR A 124 -18.17 -3.71 -10.94
N GLY A 125 -17.86 -2.41 -11.03
CA GLY A 125 -17.96 -1.48 -9.90
C GLY A 125 -16.98 -1.80 -8.75
N PHE A 126 -16.09 -2.79 -8.94
CA PHE A 126 -15.14 -3.21 -7.93
C PHE A 126 -13.95 -2.25 -7.87
N THR A 127 -13.64 -1.80 -6.65
CA THR A 127 -12.49 -0.93 -6.38
C THR A 127 -11.71 -1.47 -5.18
N GLY A 128 -10.42 -1.14 -5.11
CA GLY A 128 -9.53 -1.53 -4.01
C GLY A 128 -9.54 -3.04 -3.75
N ALA A 129 -9.77 -3.41 -2.49
CA ALA A 129 -9.79 -4.79 -2.01
C ALA A 129 -10.74 -5.73 -2.80
N ALA A 130 -11.90 -5.22 -3.23
CA ALA A 130 -12.87 -6.01 -3.99
C ALA A 130 -12.31 -6.42 -5.36
N LEU A 131 -11.58 -5.52 -6.02
CA LEU A 131 -10.95 -5.80 -7.32
C LEU A 131 -9.86 -6.87 -7.17
N THR A 132 -9.02 -6.76 -6.15
CA THR A 132 -7.97 -7.76 -5.88
C THR A 132 -8.59 -9.12 -5.51
N THR A 133 -9.68 -9.12 -4.75
CA THR A 133 -10.41 -10.36 -4.41
C THR A 133 -10.99 -11.01 -5.67
N ALA A 134 -11.56 -10.22 -6.58
CA ALA A 134 -12.08 -10.71 -7.85
C ALA A 134 -10.96 -11.32 -8.73
N ALA A 135 -9.78 -10.67 -8.80
CA ALA A 135 -8.62 -11.18 -9.52
C ALA A 135 -8.17 -12.55 -9.01
N PHE A 136 -7.97 -12.67 -7.70
CA PHE A 136 -7.55 -13.93 -7.08
C PHE A 136 -8.63 -15.01 -7.23
N THR A 137 -9.91 -14.64 -7.13
CA THR A 137 -11.03 -15.57 -7.31
C THR A 137 -11.13 -16.06 -8.75
N LYS A 138 -10.85 -15.20 -9.74
CA LYS A 138 -10.86 -15.58 -11.16
C LYS A 138 -9.83 -16.67 -11.48
N SER A 139 -8.65 -16.63 -10.86
CA SER A 139 -7.59 -17.62 -11.10
C SER A 139 -7.64 -18.84 -10.18
N LEU A 140 -7.98 -18.68 -8.90
CA LEU A 140 -7.91 -19.74 -7.90
C LEU A 140 -9.28 -20.20 -7.36
N GLY A 141 -10.38 -19.60 -7.80
CA GLY A 141 -11.71 -19.83 -7.24
C GLY A 141 -11.82 -19.36 -5.79
N GLN A 142 -12.64 -20.05 -5.00
CA GLN A 142 -12.90 -19.70 -3.59
C GLN A 142 -11.65 -19.58 -2.71
N PRO A 143 -10.62 -20.46 -2.84
CA PRO A 143 -9.35 -20.28 -2.14
C PRO A 143 -8.68 -18.92 -2.39
N GLY A 144 -8.79 -18.37 -3.61
CA GLY A 144 -8.25 -17.05 -3.94
C GLY A 144 -8.90 -15.93 -3.13
N ALA A 145 -10.22 -15.99 -2.94
CA ALA A 145 -10.93 -15.03 -2.10
C ALA A 145 -10.46 -15.08 -0.64
N TRP A 146 -10.21 -16.28 -0.11
CA TRP A 146 -9.71 -16.47 1.26
C TRP A 146 -8.30 -15.92 1.44
N VAL A 147 -7.41 -16.11 0.46
CA VAL A 147 -6.05 -15.52 0.49
C VAL A 147 -6.13 -14.01 0.65
N VAL A 148 -6.96 -13.34 -0.16
CA VAL A 148 -7.07 -11.89 -0.12
C VAL A 148 -7.75 -11.41 1.17
N SER A 149 -8.83 -12.06 1.61
CA SER A 149 -9.55 -11.66 2.82
C SER A 149 -8.71 -11.83 4.10
N ILE A 150 -8.03 -12.97 4.25
CA ILE A 150 -7.11 -13.20 5.38
C ILE A 150 -5.94 -12.22 5.29
N GLY A 151 -5.39 -12.01 4.09
CA GLY A 151 -4.33 -11.04 3.85
C GLY A 151 -4.74 -9.64 4.31
N ILE A 152 -5.87 -9.12 3.84
CA ILE A 152 -6.37 -7.77 4.20
C ILE A 152 -6.52 -7.62 5.72
N ILE A 153 -7.08 -8.62 6.40
CA ILE A 153 -7.23 -8.57 7.87
C ILE A 153 -5.86 -8.41 8.53
N LEU A 154 -4.86 -9.21 8.12
CA LEU A 154 -3.53 -9.16 8.70
C LEU A 154 -2.78 -7.87 8.35
N PHE A 155 -2.81 -7.45 7.08
CA PHE A 155 -2.20 -6.20 6.62
C PHE A 155 -2.82 -5.01 7.36
N ALA A 156 -4.14 -4.85 7.32
CA ALA A 156 -4.83 -3.77 8.00
C ALA A 156 -4.55 -3.76 9.50
N TYR A 157 -4.59 -4.93 10.16
CA TYR A 157 -4.28 -5.04 11.59
C TYR A 157 -2.84 -4.59 11.90
N SER A 158 -1.86 -5.03 11.11
CA SER A 158 -0.46 -4.65 11.31
C SER A 158 -0.24 -3.14 11.13
N THR A 159 -0.88 -2.54 10.12
CA THR A 159 -0.81 -1.10 9.85
C THR A 159 -1.48 -0.30 10.97
N ILE A 160 -2.66 -0.73 11.45
CA ILE A 160 -3.36 -0.08 12.57
C ILE A 160 -2.49 -0.03 13.83
N LEU A 161 -1.78 -1.13 14.14
CA LEU A 161 -0.89 -1.16 15.30
C LEU A 161 0.35 -0.28 15.11
N GLY A 162 0.95 -0.30 13.91
CA GLY A 162 2.12 0.52 13.59
C GLY A 162 1.79 2.01 13.70
N TRP A 163 0.71 2.45 13.07
CA TRP A 163 0.29 3.85 13.07
C TRP A 163 -0.24 4.32 14.43
N ALA A 164 -0.83 3.44 15.24
CA ALA A 164 -1.14 3.74 16.63
C ALA A 164 0.12 4.15 17.40
N TYR A 165 1.21 3.40 17.22
CA TYR A 165 2.49 3.69 17.86
C TYR A 165 3.13 4.98 17.32
N TYR A 166 3.11 5.20 15.99
CA TYR A 166 3.67 6.41 15.39
C TYR A 166 2.98 7.66 15.90
N GLY A 167 1.65 7.68 15.83
CA GLY A 167 0.88 8.82 16.30
C GLY A 167 0.93 9.01 17.82
N GLU A 168 1.05 7.94 18.60
CA GLU A 168 1.30 8.02 20.04
C GLU A 168 2.60 8.77 20.35
N LYS A 169 3.70 8.46 19.63
CA LYS A 169 4.98 9.15 19.82
C LYS A 169 4.92 10.62 19.42
N CYS A 170 4.21 10.94 18.34
CA CYS A 170 3.96 12.33 17.96
C CYS A 170 3.14 13.08 19.01
N ALA A 171 2.09 12.46 19.56
CA ALA A 171 1.28 13.05 20.62
C ALA A 171 2.07 13.24 21.92
N GLU A 172 2.87 12.24 22.32
CA GLU A 172 3.75 12.30 23.47
C GLU A 172 4.77 13.44 23.35
N TYR A 173 5.33 13.67 22.16
CA TYR A 173 6.24 14.80 21.91
C TYR A 173 5.57 16.16 22.16
N LEU A 174 4.32 16.33 21.74
CA LEU A 174 3.58 17.60 21.86
C LEU A 174 2.99 17.85 23.26
N PHE A 175 2.45 16.81 23.88
CA PHE A 175 1.62 16.93 25.09
C PHE A 175 2.19 16.19 26.31
N GLY A 176 3.36 15.57 26.17
CA GLY A 176 4.01 14.76 27.20
C GLY A 176 3.37 13.39 27.40
N THR A 177 3.94 12.60 28.32
CA THR A 177 3.58 11.19 28.55
C THR A 177 2.14 10.95 29.02
N LYS A 178 1.48 11.96 29.58
CA LYS A 178 0.10 11.85 30.10
C LYS A 178 -0.92 11.61 28.99
N ILE A 179 -0.60 11.96 27.73
CA ILE A 179 -1.52 11.82 26.60
C ILE A 179 -1.59 10.39 26.05
N ILE A 180 -0.64 9.51 26.41
CA ILE A 180 -0.49 8.18 25.81
C ILE A 180 -1.77 7.34 25.93
N ILE A 181 -2.33 7.23 27.14
CA ILE A 181 -3.54 6.44 27.38
C ILE A 181 -4.76 7.07 26.68
N PRO A 182 -5.04 8.39 26.84
CA PRO A 182 -6.09 9.07 26.07
C PRO A 182 -5.98 8.87 24.56
N TYR A 183 -4.76 8.96 24.01
CA TYR A 183 -4.50 8.78 22.58
C TYR A 183 -4.90 7.38 22.10
N ARG A 184 -4.57 6.33 22.85
CA ARG A 184 -4.94 4.95 22.51
C ARG A 184 -6.46 4.74 22.46
N TYR A 185 -7.20 5.30 23.42
CA TYR A 185 -8.66 5.23 23.39
C TYR A 185 -9.24 5.96 22.18
N LEU A 186 -8.72 7.17 21.92
CA LEU A 186 -9.11 7.96 20.76
C LEU A 186 -8.83 7.22 19.44
N TRP A 187 -7.66 6.59 19.33
CA TRP A 187 -7.26 5.78 18.18
C TRP A 187 -8.26 4.65 17.89
N VAL A 188 -8.65 3.88 18.91
CA VAL A 188 -9.62 2.77 18.76
C VAL A 188 -10.97 3.29 18.27
N VAL A 189 -11.43 4.44 18.80
CA VAL A 189 -12.67 5.08 18.35
C VAL A 189 -12.56 5.49 16.87
N PHE A 190 -11.46 6.11 16.46
CA PHE A 190 -11.25 6.50 15.07
C PHE A 190 -11.14 5.31 14.11
N VAL A 191 -10.56 4.19 14.55
CA VAL A 191 -10.56 2.95 13.75
C VAL A 191 -11.99 2.46 13.49
N ALA A 192 -12.86 2.49 14.51
CA ALA A 192 -14.25 2.11 14.35
C ALA A 192 -15.02 3.07 13.43
N ILE A 193 -14.80 4.38 13.55
CA ILE A 193 -15.39 5.38 12.65
C ILE A 193 -14.91 5.16 11.21
N GLY A 194 -13.60 4.97 11.02
CA GLY A 194 -12.97 4.77 9.71
C GLY A 194 -13.55 3.58 8.94
N ALA A 195 -13.97 2.52 9.65
CA ALA A 195 -14.63 1.37 9.04
C ALA A 195 -16.02 1.67 8.44
N THR A 196 -16.64 2.81 8.77
CA THR A 196 -17.98 3.19 8.31
C THR A 196 -17.99 4.35 7.30
N VAL A 197 -16.84 5.00 7.09
CA VAL A 197 -16.72 6.18 6.21
C VAL A 197 -16.47 5.74 4.77
N LYS A 198 -16.94 6.55 3.81
CA LYS A 198 -16.71 6.29 2.38
C LYS A 198 -15.23 6.29 2.04
N LEU A 199 -14.80 5.25 1.32
CA LEU A 199 -13.40 5.03 0.96
C LEU A 199 -12.77 6.22 0.21
N SER A 200 -13.52 6.88 -0.70
CA SER A 200 -13.01 8.05 -1.44
C SER A 200 -12.62 9.21 -0.51
N PHE A 201 -13.46 9.49 0.49
CA PHE A 201 -13.18 10.53 1.47
C PHE A 201 -11.97 10.18 2.33
N VAL A 202 -11.83 8.90 2.73
CA VAL A 202 -10.66 8.42 3.48
C VAL A 202 -9.37 8.65 2.69
N TRP A 203 -9.38 8.37 1.38
CA TRP A 203 -8.22 8.59 0.53
C TRP A 203 -7.86 10.07 0.38
N ASP A 204 -8.84 10.93 0.11
CA ASP A 204 -8.60 12.37 -0.05
C ASP A 204 -8.06 12.99 1.25
N PHE A 205 -8.62 12.59 2.39
CA PHE A 205 -8.16 13.02 3.71
C PHE A 205 -6.74 12.52 4.00
N ALA A 206 -6.46 11.24 3.74
CA ALA A 206 -5.15 10.66 3.96
C ALA A 206 -4.07 11.29 3.08
N ASP A 207 -4.35 11.53 1.80
CA ASP A 207 -3.42 12.20 0.89
C ASP A 207 -3.07 13.61 1.38
N THR A 208 -4.07 14.34 1.88
CA THR A 208 -3.88 15.68 2.43
C THR A 208 -3.00 15.63 3.69
N MET A 209 -3.28 14.71 4.62
CA MET A 209 -2.49 14.57 5.84
C MET A 209 -1.07 14.10 5.57
N ASN A 210 -0.89 13.14 4.65
CA ASN A 210 0.42 12.66 4.22
C ASN A 210 1.24 13.79 3.58
N GLY A 211 0.61 14.65 2.78
CA GLY A 211 1.25 15.85 2.26
C GLY A 211 1.74 16.77 3.37
N LEU A 212 0.91 17.03 4.40
CA LEU A 212 1.29 17.85 5.55
C LEU A 212 2.43 17.24 6.38
N MET A 213 2.52 15.92 6.47
CA MET A 213 3.64 15.22 7.13
C MET A 213 4.92 15.25 6.29
N ALA A 214 4.80 15.07 4.97
CA ALA A 214 5.93 15.02 4.06
C ALA A 214 6.63 16.37 3.93
N ILE A 215 5.89 17.49 3.89
CA ILE A 215 6.46 18.84 3.72
C ILE A 215 7.58 19.16 4.73
N PRO A 216 7.34 19.14 6.06
CA PRO A 216 8.39 19.47 7.03
C PRO A 216 9.53 18.47 6.99
N ASN A 217 9.21 17.18 6.84
CA ASN A 217 10.21 16.12 6.80
C ASN A 217 11.16 16.27 5.59
N LEU A 218 10.63 16.57 4.40
CA LEU A 218 11.43 16.75 3.19
C LEU A 218 12.28 18.03 3.18
N ILE A 219 11.80 19.10 3.84
CA ILE A 219 12.58 20.34 3.97
C ILE A 219 13.80 20.11 4.87
N ASP A 220 13.63 19.36 5.97
CA ASP A 220 14.71 19.09 6.93
C ASP A 220 15.79 18.12 6.39
N PHE A 221 15.50 17.36 5.33
CA PHE A 221 16.49 16.52 4.64
C PHE A 221 17.52 17.32 3.81
N HIS A 222 17.29 18.62 3.57
CA HIS A 222 18.17 19.54 2.86
C HIS A 222 18.95 20.44 3.83
#